data_AF-A0A7C7EC23-F1
#
_entry.id   AF-A0A7C7EC23-F1
#
_cell.length_a   1.000
_cell.length_b   1.000
_cell.length_c   1.000
_cell.angle_alpha   90.00
_cell.angle_beta   90.00
_cell.angle_gamma   90.00
#
_symmetry.space_group_name_H-M   'P 1'
#
loop_
_entity.id
_entity.type
_entity.pdbx_description
1 polymer ?
#
loop_
_entity_poly.entity_id
_entity_poly.type
_entity_poly.pdbx_seq_one_letter_code
_entity_poly.pdbx_strand_id
1 'polypeptide(L)' 'MELHGGETIIFNLGDKKVKWRLSKIDTKLVKIFDENGAYKQMPYDNFMELLEKGHAEVLKNDGEDYID' A
#
# COMPACT_ATOMS: atom_id res chain seq x y z
N MET A 1 7.81 -0.03 -10.20
CA MET A 1 6.52 -0.57 -9.74
C MET A 1 5.47 0.52 -9.96
N GLU A 2 4.46 0.27 -10.77
CA GLU A 2 3.29 1.17 -10.84
C GLU A 2 2.33 0.80 -9.72
N LEU A 3 1.91 1.80 -8.95
CA LEU A 3 1.06 1.67 -7.78
C LEU A 3 -0.24 2.43 -8.06
N HIS A 4 -1.37 1.77 -7.83
CA HIS A 4 -2.69 2.28 -8.19
C HIS A 4 -3.58 2.42 -6.96
N GLY A 5 -4.38 3.48 -6.93
CA GLY A 5 -5.39 3.65 -5.87
C GLY A 5 -6.32 2.44 -5.81
N GLY A 6 -6.53 1.91 -4.61
CA GLY A 6 -7.37 0.74 -4.36
C GLY A 6 -6.59 -0.51 -3.93
N GLU A 7 -5.28 -0.57 -4.19
CA GLU A 7 -4.42 -1.71 -3.83
C GLU A 7 -4.37 -1.95 -2.31
N THR A 8 -4.15 -3.20 -1.91
CA THR A 8 -3.95 -3.56 -0.50
C THR A 8 -2.47 -3.61 -0.20
N ILE A 9 -2.07 -2.93 0.87
CA ILE A 9 -0.71 -2.91 1.38
C ILE A 9 -0.68 -3.71 2.68
N ILE A 10 0.19 -4.71 2.75
CA ILE A 10 0.50 -5.42 3.99
C ILE A 10 1.69 -4.75 4.64
N PHE A 11 1.53 -4.20 5.84
CA PHE A 11 2.65 -3.72 6.65
C PHE A 11 3.06 -4.76 7.69
N ASN A 12 4.35 -5.02 7.79
CA ASN A 12 4.98 -5.89 8.78
C ASN A 12 5.44 -5.03 9.98
N LEU A 13 4.59 -4.89 10.99
CA LEU A 13 4.86 -4.12 12.21
C LEU A 13 5.31 -5.07 13.33
N GLY A 14 6.57 -5.49 13.28
CA GLY A 14 7.14 -6.45 14.22
C GLY A 14 6.56 -7.84 14.03
N ASP A 15 5.83 -8.34 15.03
CA ASP A 15 5.16 -9.64 15.02
C ASP A 15 3.78 -9.63 14.34
N LYS A 16 3.29 -8.43 13.95
CA LYS A 16 1.96 -8.27 13.37
C LYS A 16 2.02 -7.85 11.91
N LYS A 17 1.10 -8.41 11.14
CA LYS A 17 0.80 -7.96 9.78
C LYS A 17 -0.53 -7.23 9.78
N VAL A 18 -0.57 -6.02 9.23
CA VAL A 18 -1.79 -5.21 9.12
C VAL A 18 -2.09 -4.89 7.66
N LYS A 19 -3.37 -4.89 7.29
CA LYS A 19 -3.80 -4.63 5.90
C LYS A 19 -4.33 -3.23 5.75
N TRP A 20 -3.58 -2.36 5.08
CA TRP A 20 -4.00 -0.99 4.81
C TRP A 20 -4.33 -0.85 3.33
N ARG A 21 -5.24 0.07 3.00
CA ARG A 21 -5.66 0.29 1.62
C ARG A 21 -5.02 1.53 1.05
N LEU A 22 -4.36 1.41 -0.09
CA LEU A 22 -3.85 2.55 -0.84
C LEU A 22 -5.03 3.37 -1.35
N SER A 23 -5.10 4.63 -0.93
CA SER A 23 -6.09 5.57 -1.43
C SER A 23 -5.60 6.22 -2.71
N LYS A 24 -4.42 6.85 -2.63
CA LYS A 24 -3.83 7.62 -3.72
C LYS A 24 -2.34 7.79 -3.49
N ILE A 25 -1.59 7.89 -4.58
CA ILE A 25 -0.23 8.42 -4.57
C ILE A 25 -0.25 9.76 -5.29
N ASP A 26 0.15 10.80 -4.57
CA ASP A 26 0.51 12.09 -5.15
C ASP A 26 2.03 12.15 -5.29
N THR A 27 2.56 13.14 -6.02
CA THR A 27 3.99 13.22 -6.40
C THR A 27 4.98 12.91 -5.28
N LYS A 28 4.70 13.31 -4.03
CA LYS A 28 5.58 13.11 -2.88
C LYS A 28 4.93 12.37 -1.72
N LEU A 29 3.66 12.00 -1.82
CA LEU A 29 2.88 11.49 -0.68
C LEU A 29 2.08 10.26 -1.05
N VAL A 30 2.16 9.25 -0.19
CA VAL A 30 1.35 8.05 -0.25
C VAL A 30 0.24 8.18 0.79
N LYS A 31 -1.00 8.07 0.35
CA LYS A 31 -2.21 8.22 1.17
C LYS A 31 -2.86 6.85 1.33
N ILE A 32 -3.09 6.44 2.57
CA ILE A 32 -3.56 5.09 2.91
C ILE A 32 -4.63 5.14 3.99
N PHE A 33 -5.53 4.17 3.98
CA PHE A 33 -6.49 3.94 5.06
C PHE A 33 -6.08 2.70 5.83
N ASP A 34 -6.09 2.77 7.16
CA ASP A 34 -5.91 1.57 7.98
C ASP A 34 -7.19 0.72 8.07
N GLU A 35 -7.10 -0.41 8.76
CA GLU A 35 -8.20 -1.38 8.93
C GLU A 35 -9.43 -0.79 9.62
N ASN A 36 -9.26 0.30 10.38
CA ASN A 36 -10.35 0.99 11.07
C ASN A 36 -10.91 2.15 10.21
N GLY A 37 -10.43 2.33 8.98
CA GLY A 37 -10.79 3.44 8.12
C GLY A 37 -10.11 4.77 8.49
N ALA A 38 -9.11 4.76 9.39
CA ALA A 38 -8.39 5.98 9.71
C ALA A 38 -7.43 6.34 8.57
N TYR A 39 -7.52 7.59 8.12
CA TYR A 39 -6.68 8.12 7.06
C TYR A 39 -5.26 8.41 7.59
N LYS A 40 -4.25 7.97 6.83
CA LYS A 40 -2.83 8.20 7.09
C LYS A 40 -2.12 8.62 5.81
N GLN A 41 -1.01 9.31 5.97
CA GLN A 41 -0.14 9.68 4.86
C GLN A 41 1.33 9.62 5.25
N MET A 42 2.19 9.31 4.28
CA MET A 42 3.63 9.30 4.46
C MET A 42 4.36 9.77 3.19
N PRO A 43 5.62 10.23 3.30
CA PRO A 43 6.43 10.51 2.13
C PRO A 43 6.56 9.28 1.22
N TYR A 44 6.56 9.50 -0.09
CA TYR A 44 6.75 8.44 -1.07
C TYR A 44 8.07 7.70 -0.86
N ASP A 45 9.15 8.44 -0.62
CA ASP A 45 10.49 7.85 -0.41
C ASP A 45 10.50 6.91 0.81
N ASN A 46 9.84 7.31 1.91
CA ASN A 46 9.71 6.45 3.09
C ASN A 46 8.91 5.18 2.77
N PHE A 47 7.84 5.31 1.98
CA PHE A 47 7.04 4.15 1.58
C PHE A 47 7.86 3.18 0.72
N MET A 48 8.63 3.70 -0.24
CA MET A 48 9.53 2.91 -1.08
C MET A 48 10.60 2.19 -0.24
N GLU A 49 11.19 2.87 0.73
CA GLU A 49 12.17 2.26 1.64
C GLU A 49 11.55 1.08 2.44
N LEU A 50 10.29 1.22 2.87
CA LEU A 50 9.57 0.14 3.55
C LEU A 50 9.34 -1.07 2.64
N LEU A 51 9.03 -0.85 1.35
CA LEU A 51 8.91 -1.93 0.37
C LEU A 51 10.25 -2.61 0.13
N GLU A 52 11.31 -1.83 -0.12
CA GLU A 52 12.66 -2.34 -0.39
C GLU A 52 13.22 -3.17 0.78
N LYS A 53 12.95 -2.75 2.02
CA LYS A 53 13.38 -3.46 3.23
C LYS A 53 12.48 -4.63 3.63
N GLY A 54 11.39 -4.88 2.89
CA GLY A 54 10.43 -5.95 3.21
C GLY A 54 9.56 -5.67 4.44
N HIS A 55 9.48 -4.41 4.87
CA HIS A 55 8.56 -3.96 5.93
C HIS A 55 7.14 -3.71 5.40
N ALA A 56 6.98 -3.59 4.08
CA ALA A 56 5.69 -3.51 3.43
C ALA A 56 5.67 -4.36 2.14
N GLU A 57 4.48 -4.79 1.74
CA GLU A 57 4.23 -5.50 0.49
C GLU A 57 2.93 -4.99 -0.12
N VAL A 58 2.91 -4.77 -1.43
CA VAL A 58 1.69 -4.40 -2.15
C VAL A 58 1.11 -5.64 -2.81
N LEU A 59 -0.08 -6.04 -2.35
CA LEU A 59 -0.88 -7.05 -3.02
C LEU A 59 -1.48 -6.41 -4.26
N LYS A 60 -0.88 -6.70 -5.41
CA LYS A 60 -1.53 -6.50 -6.69
C LYS A 60 -2.69 -7.48 -6.76
N ASN A 61 -3.89 -6.98 -7.02
CA ASN A 61 -4.86 -7.83 -7.68
C ASN A 61 -4.29 -8.03 -9.08
N ASP A 62 -3.59 -9.14 -9.30
CA ASP A 62 -3.43 -9.66 -10.64
C ASP A 62 -4.85 -9.82 -11.15
N GLY A 63 -5.25 -8.92 -12.04
CA GLY A 63 -6.48 -9.07 -12.78
C GLY A 63 -6.31 -10.32 -13.62
N GLU A 64 -6.68 -11.48 -13.07
CA GLU A 64 -7.12 -12.58 -13.89
C GLU A 64 -8.34 -12.06 -14.67
N ASP A 65 -8.09 -11.85 -15.96
CA ASP A 65 -9.02 -11.86 -17.09
C ASP A 65 -10.50 -11.60 -16.75
N TYR A 66 -10.92 -10.35 -16.86
CA TYR A 66 -12.29 -10.08 -17.32
C TYR A 66 -12.23 -9.91 -18.84
N ILE A 67 -12.29 -11.05 -19.54
CA ILE A 67 -12.82 -11.10 -20.90
C ILE A 67 -14.35 -11.02 -20.76
N ASP A 68 -14.93 -9.94 -21.26
CA ASP A 68 -16.30 -9.93 -21.79
C ASP A 68 -16.33 -9.07 -23.07
#